data_AF-A0A8T9FUH0-F1
#
_entry.id   AF-A0A8T9FUH0-F1
#
_cell.length_a   1.000
_cell.length_b   1.000
_cell.length_c   1.000
_cell.angle_alpha   90.00
_cell.angle_beta   90.00
_cell.angle_gamma   90.00
#
_symmetry.space_group_name_H-M   'P 1'
#
loop_
_entity.id
_entity.type
_entity.pdbx_description
1 polymer ?
#
loop_
_entity_poly.entity_id
_entity_poly.type
_entity_poly.pdbx_seq_one_letter_code
_entity_poly.pdbx_strand_id
1 'polypeptide(L)'
;MKTTAPFLSKLALAVTLCGPSAAYADTAFKPGLFVRQTQHWDSTTNSFLPGAEEGERDGCWQVESVGAGEVKMKLVSGVFKPWWADSAIEIGTSDTWFDNEVYQEANPGAAPLSQLRKIFTPVESCG
;
A
#
# COMPACT_ATOMS: atom_id res chain seq x y z
N MET A 1 -13.58 -28.74 -63.90
CA MET A 1 -12.71 -27.54 -64.16
C MET A 1 -12.97 -26.57 -63.01
N LYS A 2 -11.98 -25.94 -62.35
CA LYS A 2 -11.13 -24.80 -62.83
C LYS A 2 -12.02 -23.62 -63.30
N THR A 3 -11.91 -22.38 -62.80
CA THR A 3 -11.03 -21.71 -61.79
C THR A 3 -11.76 -20.39 -61.34
N THR A 4 -11.47 -19.59 -60.30
CA THR A 4 -10.33 -19.37 -59.37
C THR A 4 -10.84 -18.79 -58.01
N ALA A 5 -9.94 -18.44 -57.08
CA ALA A 5 -10.18 -17.64 -55.85
C ALA A 5 -9.24 -16.39 -55.88
N PRO A 6 -8.91 -15.66 -54.78
CA PRO A 6 -9.56 -15.47 -53.47
C PRO A 6 -9.73 -13.97 -53.11
N PHE A 7 -10.20 -13.66 -51.89
CA PHE A 7 -9.78 -12.44 -51.18
C PHE A 7 -9.45 -12.78 -49.73
N LEU A 8 -8.17 -12.72 -49.35
CA LEU A 8 -7.77 -12.75 -47.94
C LEU A 8 -7.92 -11.33 -47.37
N SER A 9 -8.55 -11.22 -46.20
CA SER A 9 -8.34 -10.06 -45.32
C SER A 9 -7.85 -10.57 -43.97
N LYS A 10 -6.59 -10.29 -43.66
CA LYS A 10 -6.01 -10.54 -42.33
C LYS A 10 -6.39 -9.37 -41.44
N LEU A 11 -7.12 -9.61 -40.36
CA LEU A 11 -7.11 -8.72 -39.20
C LEU A 11 -6.65 -9.52 -37.98
N ALA A 12 -5.64 -9.02 -37.27
CA ALA A 12 -5.12 -9.68 -36.09
C ALA A 12 -6.08 -9.46 -34.92
N LEU A 13 -6.43 -10.53 -34.20
CA LEU A 13 -7.11 -10.42 -32.92
C LEU A 13 -6.08 -9.93 -31.90
N ALA A 14 -6.09 -8.63 -31.60
CA ALA A 14 -5.20 -8.05 -30.61
C ALA A 14 -5.50 -8.65 -29.23
N VAL A 15 -4.50 -9.31 -28.62
CA VAL A 15 -4.62 -9.79 -27.25
C VAL A 15 -4.45 -8.59 -26.32
N THR A 16 -5.56 -7.93 -26.01
CA THR A 16 -5.60 -6.85 -25.02
C THR A 16 -5.36 -7.46 -23.64
N LEU A 17 -4.09 -7.47 -23.21
CA LEU A 17 -3.69 -7.87 -21.87
C LEU A 17 -4.11 -6.79 -20.87
N CYS A 18 -5.40 -6.70 -20.58
CA CYS A 18 -5.92 -6.05 -19.38
C CYS A 18 -5.50 -6.88 -18.17
N GLY A 19 -4.21 -6.81 -17.81
CA GLY A 19 -3.76 -7.22 -16.49
C GLY A 19 -4.56 -6.43 -15.45
N PRO A 20 -5.01 -7.07 -14.36
CA PRO A 20 -5.76 -6.36 -13.34
C PRO A 20 -4.85 -5.32 -12.70
N SER A 21 -5.10 -4.04 -12.99
CA SER A 21 -4.70 -2.95 -12.11
C SER A 21 -5.43 -3.15 -10.79
N ALA A 22 -4.82 -3.90 -9.88
CA ALA A 22 -5.29 -4.07 -8.52
C ALA A 22 -5.23 -2.71 -7.83
N ALA A 23 -6.32 -1.96 -7.91
CA ALA A 23 -6.51 -0.78 -7.08
C ALA A 23 -6.51 -1.28 -5.63
N TYR A 24 -5.41 -1.01 -4.92
CA TYR A 24 -5.28 -1.33 -3.50
C TYR A 24 -6.45 -0.69 -2.76
N ALA A 25 -7.32 -1.51 -2.19
CA ALA A 25 -8.51 -1.04 -1.50
C ALA A 25 -8.10 -0.43 -0.15
N ASP A 26 -8.59 0.78 0.12
CA ASP A 26 -8.35 1.50 1.38
C ASP A 26 -8.59 0.58 2.60
N THR A 27 -7.54 0.35 3.40
CA THR A 27 -7.57 -0.49 4.59
C THR A 27 -8.60 0.01 5.61
N ALA A 28 -9.51 -0.86 6.04
CA ALA A 28 -10.40 -0.59 7.16
C ALA A 28 -9.76 -1.02 8.49
N PHE A 29 -8.97 -0.12 9.09
CA PHE A 29 -8.33 -0.38 10.40
C PHE A 29 -9.35 -0.73 11.48
N LYS A 30 -9.01 -1.73 12.30
CA LYS A 30 -9.78 -2.20 13.45
C LYS A 30 -8.84 -2.94 14.42
N PRO A 31 -9.09 -2.93 15.74
CA PRO A 31 -8.29 -3.69 16.70
C PRO A 31 -8.11 -5.17 16.32
N GLY A 32 -6.92 -5.69 16.55
CA GLY A 32 -6.53 -7.07 16.22
C GLY A 32 -6.17 -7.33 14.75
N LEU A 33 -6.42 -6.37 13.84
CA LEU A 33 -6.04 -6.50 12.42
C LEU A 33 -4.51 -6.50 12.26
N PHE A 34 -3.99 -7.43 11.46
CA PHE A 34 -2.60 -7.40 11.01
C PHE A 34 -2.47 -6.64 9.68
N VAL A 35 -1.44 -5.79 9.57
CA VAL A 35 -1.15 -5.00 8.36
C VAL A 35 0.36 -4.97 8.07
N ARG A 36 0.70 -4.74 6.79
CA ARG A 36 2.07 -4.43 6.34
C ARG A 36 2.04 -3.23 5.41
N GLN A 37 3.14 -2.46 5.36
CA GLN A 37 3.29 -1.44 4.33
C GLN A 37 3.47 -2.08 2.94
N THR A 38 2.78 -1.52 1.96
CA THR A 38 2.71 -2.01 0.57
C THR A 38 2.78 -0.91 -0.47
N GLN A 39 2.59 0.33 -0.05
CA GLN A 39 2.84 1.56 -0.80
C GLN A 39 3.49 2.56 0.17
N HIS A 40 4.11 3.62 -0.35
CA HIS A 40 4.48 4.83 0.40
C HIS A 40 3.94 6.06 -0.35
N TRP A 41 4.05 7.24 0.27
CA TRP A 41 3.70 8.51 -0.37
C TRP A 41 4.97 9.30 -0.65
N ASP A 42 5.27 9.54 -1.93
CA ASP A 42 6.34 10.45 -2.31
C ASP A 42 5.80 11.88 -2.43
N SER A 43 6.30 12.77 -1.57
CA SER A 43 6.00 14.20 -1.59
C SER A 43 6.63 14.92 -2.79
N THR A 44 7.66 14.33 -3.44
CA THR A 44 8.34 14.93 -4.60
C THR A 44 7.47 14.89 -5.86
N THR A 45 6.81 13.76 -6.12
CA THR A 45 5.87 13.55 -7.24
C THR A 45 4.41 13.73 -6.85
N ASN A 46 4.12 13.93 -5.56
CA ASN A 46 2.76 14.02 -5.00
C ASN A 46 1.94 12.77 -5.39
N SER A 47 2.50 11.58 -5.16
CA SER A 47 1.91 10.31 -5.59
C SER A 47 2.16 9.14 -4.63
N PHE A 48 1.28 8.14 -4.69
CA PHE A 48 1.51 6.86 -4.01
C PHE A 48 2.36 5.94 -4.88
N LEU A 49 3.48 5.46 -4.34
CA LEU A 49 4.42 4.58 -5.03
C LEU A 49 4.38 3.17 -4.43
N PRO A 50 4.59 2.10 -5.24
CA PRO A 50 4.50 0.73 -4.77
C PRO A 50 5.71 0.29 -3.94
N GLY A 51 5.45 -0.50 -2.89
CA GLY A 51 6.42 -0.85 -1.85
C GLY A 51 6.46 0.17 -0.71
N ALA A 52 6.92 -0.26 0.46
CA ALA A 52 7.27 0.63 1.58
C ALA A 52 8.59 1.36 1.30
N GLU A 53 8.96 2.31 2.17
CA GLU A 53 10.30 2.90 2.19
C GLU A 53 11.40 1.89 2.60
N GLU A 54 12.66 2.25 2.36
CA GLU A 54 13.81 1.41 2.70
C GLU A 54 13.89 1.19 4.22
N GLY A 55 14.04 -0.06 4.65
CA GLY A 55 14.05 -0.46 6.05
C GLY A 55 12.66 -0.65 6.68
N GLU A 56 11.57 -0.17 6.06
CA GLU A 56 10.21 -0.28 6.61
C GLU A 56 9.42 -1.51 6.12
N ARG A 57 9.82 -2.06 4.95
CA ARG A 57 9.08 -3.07 4.16
C ARG A 57 8.71 -4.36 4.89
N ASP A 58 9.56 -4.84 5.78
CA ASP A 58 9.37 -6.16 6.41
C ASP A 58 8.53 -6.08 7.70
N GLY A 59 8.32 -4.87 8.23
CA GLY A 59 7.59 -4.64 9.47
C GLY A 59 6.13 -5.05 9.38
N CYS A 60 5.73 -6.02 10.21
CA CYS A 60 4.35 -6.46 10.32
C CYS A 60 3.73 -6.02 11.65
N TRP A 61 2.59 -5.36 11.54
CA TRP A 61 1.98 -4.59 12.62
C TRP A 61 0.62 -5.14 12.98
N GLN A 62 0.29 -5.18 14.27
CA GLN A 62 -1.06 -5.44 14.77
C GLN A 62 -1.69 -4.15 15.30
N VAL A 63 -2.88 -3.81 14.83
CA VAL A 63 -3.64 -2.65 15.32
C VAL A 63 -4.11 -2.91 16.76
N GLU A 64 -3.74 -2.03 17.69
CA GLU A 64 -4.21 -2.05 19.07
C GLU A 64 -5.49 -1.22 19.24
N SER A 65 -5.50 0.01 18.72
CA SER A 65 -6.66 0.92 18.79
C SER A 65 -6.71 1.89 17.61
N VAL A 66 -7.91 2.36 17.27
CA VAL A 66 -8.15 3.33 16.19
C VAL A 66 -8.80 4.58 16.78
N GLY A 67 -8.16 5.73 16.60
CA GLY A 67 -8.66 7.04 16.98
C GLY A 67 -9.34 7.76 15.82
N ALA A 68 -9.65 9.05 16.00
CA ALA A 68 -10.30 9.86 14.95
C ALA A 68 -9.35 10.25 13.80
N GLY A 69 -8.05 10.37 14.08
CA GLY A 69 -7.00 10.71 13.10
C GLY A 69 -5.66 9.98 13.36
N GLU A 70 -5.68 8.96 14.21
CA GLU A 70 -4.51 8.15 14.59
C GLU A 70 -4.86 6.66 14.66
N VAL A 71 -3.86 5.78 14.55
CA VAL A 71 -3.96 4.34 14.78
C VAL A 71 -2.78 3.89 15.62
N LYS A 72 -3.04 3.34 16.81
CA LYS A 72 -1.99 2.72 17.61
C LYS A 72 -1.75 1.29 17.11
N MET A 73 -0.51 0.98 16.76
CA MET A 73 -0.12 -0.33 16.24
C MET A 73 1.11 -0.87 16.97
N LYS A 74 1.19 -2.19 17.08
CA LYS A 74 2.31 -2.92 17.67
C LYS A 74 3.10 -3.67 16.62
N LEU A 75 4.42 -3.50 16.59
CA LEU A 75 5.30 -4.30 15.74
C LEU A 75 5.34 -5.72 16.29
N VAL A 76 4.87 -6.70 15.52
CA VAL A 76 4.74 -8.10 15.96
C VAL A 76 5.69 -9.06 15.25
N SER A 77 6.15 -8.75 14.04
CA SER A 77 7.24 -9.49 13.37
C SER A 77 7.94 -8.64 12.30
N GLY A 78 9.06 -9.16 11.78
CA GLY A 78 9.86 -8.53 10.73
C GLY A 78 10.85 -7.49 11.26
N VAL A 79 11.43 -6.73 10.33
CA VAL A 79 12.35 -5.61 10.62
C VAL A 79 11.68 -4.32 10.19
N PHE A 80 11.67 -3.33 11.09
CA PHE A 80 11.22 -1.98 10.80
C PHE A 80 12.29 -1.00 11.28
N LYS A 81 12.94 -0.33 10.34
CA LYS A 81 13.92 0.72 10.58
C LYS A 81 13.60 1.92 9.67
N PRO A 82 12.83 2.91 10.13
CA PRO A 82 12.56 4.12 9.37
C PRO A 82 13.84 4.95 9.23
N TRP A 83 13.89 5.83 8.23
CA TRP A 83 15.11 6.58 7.87
C TRP A 83 15.68 7.45 9.01
N TRP A 84 14.84 7.87 9.95
CA TRP A 84 15.19 8.71 11.10
C TRP A 84 15.69 7.94 12.32
N ALA A 85 15.59 6.60 12.34
CA ALA A 85 15.98 5.78 13.48
C ALA A 85 17.43 5.28 13.37
N ASP A 86 18.23 5.43 14.43
CA ASP A 86 19.61 4.92 14.49
C ASP A 86 19.66 3.37 14.33
N SER A 87 18.69 2.68 14.94
CA SER A 87 18.53 1.22 14.93
C SER A 87 17.13 0.81 14.48
N ALA A 88 16.94 -0.48 14.15
CA ALA A 88 15.59 -1.02 13.97
C ALA A 88 14.79 -0.94 15.28
N ILE A 89 13.48 -0.77 15.15
CA ILE A 89 12.53 -0.75 16.27
C ILE A 89 12.34 -2.18 16.80
N GLU A 90 12.31 -2.34 18.11
CA GLU A 90 12.21 -3.67 18.75
C GLU A 90 10.82 -4.29 18.55
N ILE A 91 10.77 -5.59 18.20
CA ILE A 91 9.53 -6.35 18.15
C ILE A 91 8.88 -6.34 19.53
N GLY A 92 7.60 -5.99 19.58
CA GLY A 92 6.85 -5.76 20.81
C GLY A 92 6.60 -4.29 21.12
N THR A 93 7.29 -3.36 20.47
CA THR A 93 7.05 -1.91 20.57
C THR A 93 5.69 -1.55 19.99
N SER A 94 4.92 -0.70 20.68
CA SER A 94 3.70 -0.10 20.15
C SER A 94 3.93 1.39 19.88
N ASP A 95 3.48 1.85 18.72
CA ASP A 95 3.65 3.23 18.23
C ASP A 95 2.32 3.80 17.70
N THR A 96 2.20 5.12 17.60
CA THR A 96 0.98 5.83 17.17
C THR A 96 1.19 6.42 15.78
N TRP A 97 0.54 5.81 14.80
CA TRP A 97 0.61 6.22 13.39
C TRP A 97 -0.50 7.24 13.06
N PHE A 98 -0.19 8.21 12.22
CA PHE A 98 -1.13 9.21 11.69
C PHE A 98 -0.75 9.60 10.26
N ASP A 99 -1.65 10.23 9.50
CA ASP A 99 -1.31 10.76 8.16
C ASP A 99 -0.22 11.85 8.31
N ASN A 100 0.84 11.79 7.50
CA ASN A 100 1.98 12.69 7.56
C ASN A 100 1.56 14.15 7.26
N GLU A 101 2.14 15.12 7.98
CA GLU A 101 1.80 16.55 7.84
C GLU A 101 1.96 17.05 6.38
N VAL A 102 3.03 16.65 5.68
CA VAL A 102 3.28 17.02 4.28
C VAL A 102 2.24 16.40 3.34
N TYR A 103 1.71 15.21 3.65
CA TYR A 103 0.57 14.65 2.92
C TYR A 103 -0.70 15.49 3.16
N GLN A 104 -0.97 15.89 4.41
CA GLN A 104 -2.16 16.69 4.76
C GLN A 104 -2.12 18.09 4.12
N GLU A 105 -0.97 18.76 4.13
CA GLU A 105 -0.75 20.05 3.47
C GLU A 105 -0.98 19.98 1.95
N ALA A 106 -0.49 18.91 1.31
CA ALA A 106 -0.63 18.70 -0.13
C ALA A 106 -2.03 18.20 -0.55
N ASN A 107 -2.80 17.63 0.37
CA ASN A 107 -4.14 17.09 0.14
C ASN A 107 -5.19 17.74 1.08
N PRO A 108 -5.40 19.07 1.00
CA PRO A 108 -6.29 19.78 1.92
C PRO A 108 -7.74 19.28 1.79
N GLY A 109 -8.32 18.87 2.92
CA GLY A 109 -9.66 18.27 2.96
C GLY A 109 -9.70 16.75 2.72
N ALA A 110 -8.55 16.08 2.65
CA ALA A 110 -8.48 14.63 2.70
C ALA A 110 -9.14 14.07 3.98
N ALA A 111 -9.72 12.88 3.89
CA ALA A 111 -10.34 12.22 5.03
C ALA A 111 -9.28 11.75 6.04
N PRO A 112 -9.55 11.76 7.36
CA PRO A 112 -8.59 11.28 8.35
C PRO A 112 -8.17 9.83 8.12
N LEU A 113 -6.87 9.56 8.28
CA LEU A 113 -6.19 8.29 8.01
C LEU A 113 -6.11 7.91 6.51
N SER A 114 -6.40 8.81 5.57
CA SER A 114 -6.48 8.45 4.14
C SER A 114 -5.13 8.17 3.47
N GLN A 115 -4.00 8.58 4.06
CA GLN A 115 -2.68 8.10 3.67
C GLN A 115 -2.44 6.72 4.27
N LEU A 116 -2.65 6.57 5.59
CA LEU A 116 -2.43 5.29 6.29
C LEU A 116 -3.20 4.14 5.64
N ARG A 117 -4.47 4.38 5.28
CA ARG A 117 -5.33 3.36 4.64
C ARG A 117 -4.82 2.89 3.27
N LYS A 118 -3.94 3.66 2.61
CA LYS A 118 -3.36 3.32 1.30
C LYS A 118 -1.97 2.72 1.40
N ILE A 119 -1.13 3.21 2.32
CA ILE A 119 0.22 2.65 2.51
C ILE A 119 0.15 1.25 3.12
N PHE A 120 -0.75 1.02 4.07
CA PHE A 120 -0.97 -0.30 4.68
C PHE A 120 -1.98 -1.15 3.91
N THR A 121 -1.66 -2.43 3.73
CA THR A 121 -2.58 -3.49 3.26
C THR A 121 -2.81 -4.51 4.39
N PRO A 122 -4.01 -5.11 4.54
CA PRO A 122 -4.26 -6.13 5.55
C PRO A 122 -3.60 -7.47 5.19
N VAL A 123 -3.15 -8.21 6.21
CA VAL A 123 -2.65 -9.59 6.07
C VAL A 123 -3.36 -10.52 7.04
N GLU A 124 -3.47 -11.81 6.71
CA GLU A 124 -4.18 -12.78 7.56
C GLU A 124 -3.44 -13.09 8.87
N SER A 125 -2.11 -13.06 8.83
CA SER A 125 -1.22 -13.21 9.98
C SER A 125 0.12 -12.56 9.69
N CYS A 126 0.94 -12.30 10.72
CA CYS A 126 2.25 -11.70 10.55
C CYS A 126 3.41 -12.68 10.30
N GLY A 127 3.18 -13.99 10.49
CA GLY A 127 4.23 -15.02 10.46
C GLY A 127 4.89 -15.21 11.82
#